data_AF-A0A8N1S507-F1
#
_entry.id   AF-A0A8N1S507-F1
#
_cell.length_a   1.000
_cell.length_b   1.000
_cell.length_c   1.000
_cell.angle_alpha   90.00
_cell.angle_beta   90.00
_cell.angle_gamma   90.00
#
_symmetry.space_group_name_H-M   'P 1'
#
loop_
_entity.id
_entity.type
_entity.pdbx_description
1 polymer ?
#
loop_
_entity_poly.entity_id
_entity_poly.type
_entity_poly.pdbx_seq_one_letter_code
_entity_poly.pdbx_strand_id
1 'polypeptide(L)'
;MRRYCTVIALAIIVSIGVAENQMPKKVFVKQPKCPSSGSDRLPHPNKCTQYYICQDGKGEIHECPEGLHFNVAIKQCDWPSAGCLMGSRPETQPNIPDSEEADMSYCIGTCPLPDPMDKTIHLPYSGDCNKFCKCSNGVPYIMNCPANLHFDTKWEVCNWPWAANCQWKR
;
A
#
# COMPACT_ATOMS: atom_id res chain seq x y z
N MET A 1 38.03 65.80 -1.41
CA MET A 1 37.82 65.01 -2.64
C MET A 1 38.58 63.68 -2.48
N ARG A 2 37.99 62.57 -2.99
CA ARG A 2 38.55 61.25 -3.37
C ARG A 2 40.10 61.17 -3.51
N ARG A 3 40.86 60.08 -3.29
CA ARG A 3 40.65 58.62 -3.11
C ARG A 3 42.03 57.97 -2.76
N TYR A 4 41.97 56.89 -1.96
CA TYR A 4 42.89 55.75 -1.69
C TYR A 4 44.24 55.58 -2.42
N CYS A 5 45.26 55.12 -1.67
CA CYS A 5 46.16 53.98 -1.95
C CYS A 5 47.13 53.88 -0.76
N THR A 6 47.47 52.78 -0.08
CA THR A 6 47.14 51.33 -0.09
C THR A 6 47.82 50.82 1.19
N VAL A 7 47.10 50.19 2.12
CA VAL A 7 47.74 49.47 3.25
C VAL A 7 47.54 47.99 2.99
N ILE A 8 48.63 47.30 2.67
CA ILE A 8 48.68 45.84 2.52
C ILE A 8 48.74 45.28 3.93
N ALA A 9 47.63 44.73 4.42
CA ALA A 9 47.59 43.92 5.63
C ALA A 9 47.22 42.49 5.23
N LEU A 10 48.20 41.59 5.23
CA LEU A 10 48.00 40.15 5.09
C LEU A 10 47.42 39.62 6.40
N ALA A 11 46.09 39.51 6.47
CA ALA A 11 45.41 38.79 7.54
C ALA A 11 45.29 37.31 7.13
N ILE A 12 46.08 36.45 7.78
CA ILE A 12 45.97 34.99 7.68
C ILE A 12 44.65 34.61 8.38
N ILE A 13 43.59 34.44 7.58
CA ILE A 13 42.32 33.88 8.04
C ILE A 13 42.54 32.39 8.28
N VAL A 14 42.81 32.01 9.54
CA VAL A 14 42.61 30.64 10.00
C VAL A 14 41.10 30.42 10.01
N SER A 15 40.58 29.91 8.91
CA SER A 15 39.18 29.49 8.77
C SER A 15 38.95 28.30 9.69
N ILE A 16 38.67 28.55 10.97
CA ILE A 16 37.98 27.57 11.80
C ILE A 16 36.66 27.36 11.07
N GLY A 17 36.54 26.23 10.38
CA GLY A 17 35.33 25.84 9.69
C GLY A 17 34.21 25.71 10.71
N VAL A 18 33.48 26.80 10.93
CA VAL A 18 32.17 26.72 11.55
C VAL A 18 31.33 26.02 10.49
N ALA A 19 31.05 24.74 10.69
CA ALA A 19 30.02 24.05 9.94
C ALA A 19 28.74 24.87 10.11
N GLU A 20 28.34 25.56 9.05
CA GLU A 20 27.04 26.20 8.97
C GLU A 20 26.01 25.08 9.13
N ASN A 21 25.50 24.93 10.35
CA ASN A 21 24.40 24.01 10.68
C ASN A 21 23.18 24.50 9.90
N GLN A 22 23.09 24.00 8.68
CA GLN A 22 22.06 24.29 7.71
C GLN A 22 20.74 23.81 8.28
N MET A 23 19.99 24.74 8.90
CA MET A 23 18.60 24.52 9.29
C MET A 23 17.85 24.00 8.05
N PRO A 24 17.21 22.82 8.13
CA PRO A 24 16.59 22.20 6.98
C PRO A 24 15.54 23.15 6.40
N LYS A 25 15.59 23.33 5.08
CA LYS A 25 14.67 24.19 4.31
C LYS A 25 13.24 23.96 4.81
N LYS A 26 12.58 25.04 5.24
CA LYS A 26 11.20 25.03 5.75
C LYS A 26 10.26 24.62 4.61
N VAL A 27 10.00 23.32 4.48
CA VAL A 27 9.02 22.80 3.54
C VAL A 27 7.65 23.29 4.01
N PHE A 28 6.94 24.05 3.17
CA PHE A 28 5.57 24.49 3.44
C PHE A 28 4.64 23.29 3.29
N VAL A 29 4.56 22.51 4.35
CA VAL A 29 3.67 21.38 4.47
C VAL A 29 2.23 21.90 4.57
N LYS A 30 1.35 21.54 3.61
CA LYS A 30 -0.07 21.89 3.65
C LYS A 30 -0.69 21.25 4.91
N GLN A 31 -0.87 22.06 5.95
CA GLN A 31 -1.35 21.59 7.26
C GLN A 31 -2.75 20.99 7.13
N PRO A 32 -3.04 19.87 7.80
CA PRO A 32 -4.38 19.29 7.79
C PRO A 32 -5.35 20.22 8.51
N LYS A 33 -6.56 20.38 7.95
CA LYS A 33 -7.58 21.25 8.51
C LYS A 33 -8.25 20.56 9.70
N CYS A 34 -7.94 21.02 10.91
CA CYS A 34 -8.60 20.52 12.11
C CYS A 34 -10.11 20.86 12.13
N PRO A 35 -10.96 20.00 12.70
CA PRO A 35 -12.37 20.29 12.90
C PRO A 35 -12.54 21.46 13.88
N SER A 36 -13.51 22.36 13.61
CA SER A 36 -13.75 23.56 14.43
C SER A 36 -14.29 23.27 15.83
N SER A 37 -14.78 22.06 16.07
CA SER A 37 -15.33 21.62 17.36
C SER A 37 -15.05 20.13 17.56
N GLY A 38 -14.68 19.75 18.78
CA GLY A 38 -14.38 18.36 19.13
C GLY A 38 -12.92 18.00 18.92
N SER A 39 -12.62 16.70 19.05
CA SER A 39 -11.25 16.18 19.00
C SER A 39 -11.10 15.12 17.92
N ASP A 40 -10.00 15.20 17.15
CA ASP A 40 -9.66 14.20 16.13
C ASP A 40 -8.14 14.07 16.02
N ARG A 41 -7.66 12.98 15.42
CA ARG A 41 -6.25 12.76 15.10
C ARG A 41 -6.06 12.64 13.59
N LEU A 42 -5.18 13.46 13.03
CA LEU A 42 -4.97 13.55 11.58
C LEU A 42 -3.53 13.16 11.22
N PRO A 43 -3.29 12.51 10.07
CA PRO A 43 -1.92 12.15 9.66
C PRO A 43 -1.07 13.38 9.37
N HIS A 44 0.24 13.30 9.64
CA HIS A 44 1.16 14.29 9.11
C HIS A 44 1.41 14.03 7.61
N PRO A 45 1.22 15.03 6.75
CA PRO A 45 1.13 14.83 5.29
C PRO A 45 2.45 14.47 4.60
N ASN A 46 3.59 14.51 5.31
CA ASN A 46 4.91 14.14 4.77
C ASN A 46 5.73 13.24 5.69
N LYS A 47 5.22 12.88 6.88
CA LYS A 47 6.00 12.13 7.89
C LYS A 47 5.11 11.12 8.57
N CYS A 48 5.36 9.86 8.29
CA CYS A 48 4.53 8.74 8.74
C CYS A 48 4.64 8.50 10.25
N THR A 49 5.77 8.89 10.83
CA THR A 49 6.03 8.87 12.27
C THR A 49 5.41 10.05 13.01
N GLN A 50 4.72 10.98 12.32
CA GLN A 50 4.10 12.16 12.92
C GLN A 50 2.59 12.21 12.64
N TYR A 51 1.86 12.80 13.56
CA TYR A 51 0.41 13.04 13.45
C TYR A 51 0.02 14.31 14.20
N TYR A 52 -1.17 14.82 13.90
CA TYR A 52 -1.75 15.97 14.58
C TYR A 52 -2.81 15.51 15.58
N ILE A 53 -2.75 16.04 16.80
CA ILE A 53 -3.88 16.00 17.74
C ILE A 53 -4.62 17.32 17.60
N CYS A 54 -5.85 17.25 17.10
CA CYS A 54 -6.73 18.39 16.93
C CYS A 54 -7.70 18.50 18.12
N GLN A 55 -7.86 19.70 18.67
CA GLN A 55 -8.91 20.08 19.62
C GLN A 55 -9.43 21.48 19.28
N ASP A 56 -10.74 21.61 19.05
CA ASP A 56 -11.44 22.88 18.82
C ASP A 56 -10.73 23.80 17.79
N GLY A 57 -10.38 23.22 16.64
CA GLY A 57 -9.74 23.90 15.51
C GLY A 57 -8.22 24.06 15.61
N LYS A 58 -7.60 23.70 16.74
CA LYS A 58 -6.15 23.79 16.94
C LYS A 58 -5.51 22.40 16.88
N GLY A 59 -4.45 22.27 16.08
CA GLY A 59 -3.71 21.01 15.90
C GLY A 59 -2.27 21.11 16.36
N GLU A 60 -1.85 20.19 17.22
CA GLU A 60 -0.45 20.05 17.66
C GLU A 60 0.17 18.79 17.05
N ILE A 61 1.45 18.89 16.64
CA ILE A 61 2.18 17.76 16.04
C ILE A 61 2.74 16.87 17.16
N HIS A 62 2.52 15.57 17.04
CA HIS A 62 3.08 14.54 17.89
C HIS A 62 3.83 13.51 17.08
N GLU A 63 4.84 12.89 17.70
CA GLU A 63 5.59 11.77 17.15
C GLU A 63 5.08 10.44 17.71
N CYS A 64 5.08 9.43 16.86
CA CYS A 64 4.88 8.05 17.26
C CYS A 64 6.11 7.51 17.99
N PRO A 65 5.93 6.51 18.88
CA PRO A 65 7.04 5.76 19.45
C PRO A 65 7.95 5.19 18.36
N GLU A 66 9.21 4.92 18.72
CA GLU A 66 10.24 4.52 17.77
C GLU A 66 9.82 3.31 16.94
N GLY A 67 9.96 3.42 15.62
CA GLY A 67 9.61 2.37 14.66
C GLY A 67 8.12 2.25 14.31
N LEU A 68 7.24 3.09 14.89
CA LEU A 68 5.80 3.05 14.59
C LEU A 68 5.36 4.20 13.67
N HIS A 69 4.31 3.94 12.89
CA HIS A 69 3.67 4.89 11.99
C HIS A 69 2.25 5.20 12.45
N PHE A 70 1.78 6.42 12.20
CA PHE A 70 0.41 6.79 12.49
C PHE A 70 -0.56 6.14 11.50
N ASN A 71 -1.38 5.22 12.01
CA ASN A 71 -2.42 4.53 11.27
C ASN A 71 -3.72 5.35 11.33
N VAL A 72 -4.12 5.90 10.17
CA VAL A 72 -5.29 6.78 10.04
C VAL A 72 -6.60 6.03 10.29
N ALA A 73 -6.64 4.71 10.04
CA ALA A 73 -7.84 3.90 10.21
C ALA A 73 -8.19 3.71 11.69
N ILE A 74 -7.19 3.47 12.55
CA ILE A 74 -7.38 3.27 13.99
C ILE A 74 -7.03 4.50 14.84
N LYS A 75 -6.54 5.58 14.20
CA LYS A 75 -6.18 6.87 14.83
C LYS A 75 -5.08 6.74 15.90
N GLN A 76 -4.17 5.79 15.72
CA GLN A 76 -3.09 5.47 16.67
C GLN A 76 -1.80 5.08 15.94
N CYS A 77 -0.69 5.04 16.69
CA CYS A 77 0.58 4.56 16.19
C CYS A 77 0.59 3.05 16.15
N ASP A 78 1.00 2.49 15.01
CA ASP A 78 0.98 1.06 14.71
C ASP A 78 2.20 0.69 13.87
N TRP A 79 2.44 -0.60 13.67
CA TRP A 79 3.57 -1.08 12.90
C TRP A 79 3.51 -0.59 11.44
N PRO A 80 4.68 -0.32 10.82
CA PRO A 80 4.77 0.35 9.52
C PRO A 80 4.17 -0.45 8.35
N SER A 81 3.85 -1.74 8.55
CA SER A 81 3.11 -2.61 7.65
C SER A 81 1.73 -2.04 7.26
N ALA A 82 1.17 -1.13 8.05
CA ALA A 82 -0.13 -0.50 7.80
C ALA A 82 -0.14 0.54 6.66
N GLY A 83 1.02 0.87 6.10
CA GLY A 83 1.14 1.88 5.04
C GLY A 83 0.90 3.30 5.55
N CYS A 84 1.75 4.23 5.13
CA CYS A 84 1.55 5.64 5.42
C CYS A 84 0.47 6.19 4.50
N LEU A 85 -0.78 6.16 4.95
CA LEU A 85 -1.94 6.55 4.15
C LEU A 85 -1.92 8.07 3.88
N MET A 86 -1.18 8.47 2.84
CA MET A 86 -1.25 9.81 2.27
C MET A 86 -2.54 9.92 1.45
N GLY A 87 -3.64 10.29 2.09
CA GLY A 87 -4.68 11.14 1.50
C GLY A 87 -5.43 10.68 0.24
N SER A 88 -5.32 9.43 -0.22
CA SER A 88 -6.22 8.89 -1.26
C SER A 88 -6.65 7.47 -0.90
N ARG A 89 -7.91 7.33 -0.51
CA ARG A 89 -8.65 6.07 -0.65
C ARG A 89 -9.28 6.09 -2.04
N PRO A 90 -8.82 5.30 -3.03
CA PRO A 90 -9.80 4.58 -3.83
C PRO A 90 -10.47 3.59 -2.87
N GLU A 91 -11.80 3.55 -2.83
CA GLU A 91 -12.50 2.47 -2.17
C GLU A 91 -11.97 1.12 -2.66
N THR A 92 -11.37 0.33 -1.76
CA THR A 92 -11.67 -1.11 -1.57
C THR A 92 -10.79 -1.70 -0.45
N GLN A 93 -11.42 -1.92 0.71
CA GLN A 93 -11.21 -3.01 1.68
C GLN A 93 -9.87 -3.21 2.48
N PRO A 94 -9.94 -3.92 3.64
CA PRO A 94 -8.87 -4.00 4.65
C PRO A 94 -7.86 -5.13 4.40
N ASN A 95 -6.64 -4.94 4.92
CA ASN A 95 -5.54 -5.92 4.97
C ASN A 95 -5.99 -7.27 5.58
N ILE A 96 -6.27 -8.23 4.72
CA ILE A 96 -5.95 -9.66 4.90
C ILE A 96 -4.59 -9.82 4.16
N PRO A 97 -3.74 -10.85 4.36
CA PRO A 97 -2.71 -11.12 3.36
C PRO A 97 -3.40 -11.19 1.98
N ASP A 98 -3.28 -10.10 1.21
CA ASP A 98 -4.03 -9.79 -0.02
C ASP A 98 -3.66 -10.74 -1.18
N SER A 99 -3.03 -11.87 -0.89
CA SER A 99 -2.58 -12.85 -1.88
C SER A 99 -3.50 -14.04 -2.04
N GLU A 100 -4.50 -14.26 -1.19
CA GLU A 100 -5.43 -15.40 -1.34
C GLU A 100 -6.86 -14.95 -1.72
N GLU A 101 -7.36 -13.83 -1.20
CA GLU A 101 -8.69 -13.31 -1.59
C GLU A 101 -8.70 -12.61 -2.96
N ALA A 102 -7.62 -11.87 -3.29
CA ALA A 102 -7.42 -11.36 -4.64
C ALA A 102 -7.16 -12.49 -5.66
N ASP A 103 -6.56 -13.60 -5.21
CA ASP A 103 -6.31 -14.77 -6.05
C ASP A 103 -7.62 -15.49 -6.40
N MET A 104 -8.56 -15.59 -5.45
CA MET A 104 -9.88 -16.16 -5.74
C MET A 104 -10.71 -15.27 -6.67
N SER A 105 -10.43 -13.96 -6.73
CA SER A 105 -11.03 -13.07 -7.73
C SER A 105 -10.60 -13.38 -9.17
N TYR A 106 -9.53 -14.14 -9.38
CA TYR A 106 -9.14 -14.59 -10.71
C TYR A 106 -9.97 -15.79 -11.20
N CYS A 107 -10.79 -16.42 -10.35
CA CYS A 107 -11.76 -17.44 -10.76
C CYS A 107 -12.88 -16.80 -11.59
N ILE A 108 -13.01 -17.22 -12.86
CA ILE A 108 -14.00 -16.68 -13.79
C ILE A 108 -15.32 -17.44 -13.62
N GLY A 109 -16.25 -16.87 -12.86
CA GLY A 109 -17.59 -17.42 -12.66
C GLY A 109 -18.04 -17.38 -11.21
N THR A 110 -19.20 -17.97 -10.92
CA THR A 110 -19.79 -18.00 -9.57
C THR A 110 -20.11 -19.43 -9.15
N CYS A 111 -19.86 -19.75 -7.88
CA CYS A 111 -20.23 -21.04 -7.31
C CYS A 111 -21.70 -21.06 -6.91
N PRO A 112 -22.48 -22.09 -7.30
CA PRO A 112 -23.89 -22.20 -6.93
C PRO A 112 -24.04 -22.54 -5.43
N LEU A 113 -25.16 -22.10 -4.85
CA LEU A 113 -25.61 -22.46 -3.51
C LEU A 113 -27.08 -22.90 -3.58
N PRO A 114 -27.45 -24.12 -3.15
CA PRO A 114 -26.59 -25.16 -2.58
C PRO A 114 -25.71 -25.87 -3.61
N ASP A 115 -24.63 -26.53 -3.16
CA ASP A 115 -23.76 -27.33 -4.04
C ASP A 115 -24.56 -28.47 -4.69
N PRO A 116 -24.43 -28.69 -6.02
CA PRO A 116 -25.09 -29.81 -6.69
C PRO A 116 -24.49 -31.14 -6.21
N MET A 117 -25.34 -32.10 -5.82
CA MET A 117 -24.88 -33.39 -5.28
C MET A 117 -24.26 -34.31 -6.35
N ASP A 118 -24.65 -34.16 -7.61
CA ASP A 118 -24.26 -35.07 -8.69
C ASP A 118 -23.00 -34.65 -9.45
N LYS A 119 -22.46 -33.46 -9.19
CA LYS A 119 -21.26 -32.96 -9.89
C LYS A 119 -20.46 -31.97 -9.07
N THR A 120 -19.16 -31.97 -9.28
CA THR A 120 -18.28 -30.89 -8.81
C THR A 120 -18.23 -29.80 -9.88
N ILE A 121 -18.36 -28.54 -9.49
CA ILE A 121 -18.22 -27.40 -10.40
C ILE A 121 -16.77 -26.93 -10.42
N HIS A 122 -16.19 -26.85 -11.61
CA HIS A 122 -14.88 -26.25 -11.84
C HIS A 122 -15.01 -24.96 -12.66
N LEU A 123 -14.26 -23.93 -12.27
CA LEU A 123 -14.22 -22.62 -12.94
C LEU A 123 -12.82 -22.37 -13.50
N PRO A 124 -12.70 -21.68 -14.65
CA PRO A 124 -11.40 -21.24 -15.16
C PRO A 124 -10.76 -20.23 -14.22
N TYR A 125 -9.42 -20.26 -14.13
CA TYR A 125 -8.64 -19.25 -13.44
C TYR A 125 -7.99 -18.32 -14.48
N SER A 126 -8.14 -17.00 -14.30
CA SER A 126 -7.50 -16.02 -15.18
C SER A 126 -6.04 -15.81 -14.78
N GLY A 127 -5.15 -15.61 -15.75
CA GLY A 127 -3.75 -15.27 -15.47
C GLY A 127 -2.80 -16.45 -15.22
N ASP A 128 -3.30 -17.66 -14.97
CA ASP A 128 -2.49 -18.88 -14.94
C ASP A 128 -3.28 -20.09 -15.44
N CYS A 129 -2.85 -20.67 -16.56
CA CYS A 129 -3.49 -21.84 -17.15
C CYS A 129 -3.24 -23.12 -16.34
N ASN A 130 -2.21 -23.15 -15.48
CA ASN A 130 -1.99 -24.28 -14.58
C ASN A 130 -2.97 -24.29 -13.40
N LYS A 131 -3.77 -23.24 -13.23
CA LYS A 131 -4.74 -23.14 -12.14
C LYS A 131 -6.17 -23.31 -12.64
N PHE A 132 -7.03 -23.78 -11.75
CA PHE A 132 -8.48 -23.75 -11.90
C PHE A 132 -9.12 -23.63 -10.53
N CYS A 133 -10.41 -23.32 -10.46
CA CYS A 133 -11.11 -23.19 -9.18
C CYS A 133 -12.15 -24.28 -9.02
N LYS A 134 -12.20 -24.90 -7.84
CA LYS A 134 -13.20 -25.88 -7.45
C LYS A 134 -14.19 -25.25 -6.48
N CYS A 135 -15.49 -25.34 -6.79
CA CYS A 135 -16.51 -24.83 -5.89
C CYS A 135 -16.77 -25.77 -4.71
N SER A 136 -16.93 -25.20 -3.52
CA SER A 136 -17.54 -25.86 -2.37
C SER A 136 -18.24 -24.84 -1.47
N ASN A 137 -19.48 -25.12 -1.08
CA ASN A 137 -20.36 -24.29 -0.27
C ASN A 137 -20.45 -22.85 -0.78
N GLY A 138 -20.58 -22.67 -2.10
CA GLY A 138 -20.63 -21.34 -2.72
C GLY A 138 -19.31 -20.58 -2.78
N VAL A 139 -18.20 -21.18 -2.33
CA VAL A 139 -16.87 -20.56 -2.34
C VAL A 139 -15.97 -21.25 -3.36
N PRO A 140 -15.30 -20.50 -4.26
CA PRO A 140 -14.31 -21.07 -5.17
C PRO A 140 -12.97 -21.26 -4.46
N TYR A 141 -12.40 -22.46 -4.54
CA TYR A 141 -11.07 -22.79 -4.03
C TYR A 141 -10.10 -23.01 -5.17
N ILE A 142 -8.93 -22.40 -5.12
CA ILE A 142 -7.93 -22.47 -6.19
C ILE A 142 -7.19 -23.80 -6.10
N MET A 143 -7.05 -24.46 -7.26
CA MET A 143 -6.41 -25.74 -7.43
C MET A 143 -5.34 -25.63 -8.52
N ASN A 144 -4.21 -26.31 -8.34
CA ASN A 144 -3.17 -26.42 -9.36
C ASN A 144 -3.32 -27.75 -10.11
N CYS A 145 -3.14 -27.70 -11.42
CA CYS A 145 -3.06 -28.88 -12.26
C CYS A 145 -1.71 -29.60 -12.06
N PRO A 146 -1.71 -30.94 -12.00
CA PRO A 146 -0.48 -31.71 -11.82
C PRO A 146 0.47 -31.55 -13.01
N ALA A 147 1.77 -31.72 -12.77
CA ALA A 147 2.81 -31.74 -13.81
C ALA A 147 2.77 -30.58 -14.81
N ASN A 148 2.41 -29.37 -14.37
CA ASN A 148 2.28 -28.17 -15.20
C ASN A 148 1.27 -28.32 -16.37
N LEU A 149 0.28 -29.21 -16.24
CA LEU A 149 -0.83 -29.32 -17.20
C LEU A 149 -1.71 -28.08 -17.14
N HIS A 150 -2.48 -27.84 -18.20
CA HIS A 150 -3.37 -26.69 -18.31
C HIS A 150 -4.82 -27.12 -18.11
N PHE A 151 -5.60 -26.31 -17.41
CA PHE A 151 -7.03 -26.57 -17.25
C PHE A 151 -7.78 -26.38 -18.58
N ASP A 152 -8.46 -27.44 -19.01
CA ASP A 152 -9.29 -27.47 -20.21
C ASP A 152 -10.75 -27.21 -19.82
N THR A 153 -11.25 -26.01 -20.13
CA THR A 153 -12.62 -25.61 -19.75
C THR A 153 -13.71 -26.38 -20.49
N LYS A 154 -13.39 -27.05 -21.61
CA LYS A 154 -14.36 -27.82 -22.39
C LYS A 154 -14.59 -29.19 -21.76
N TRP A 155 -13.53 -29.79 -21.23
CA TRP A 155 -13.57 -31.12 -20.64
C TRP A 155 -13.50 -31.12 -19.11
N GLU A 156 -13.32 -29.95 -18.50
CA GLU A 156 -13.19 -29.74 -17.05
C GLU A 156 -12.08 -30.58 -16.39
N VAL A 157 -10.98 -30.79 -17.13
CA VAL A 157 -9.82 -31.60 -16.72
C VAL A 157 -8.50 -30.88 -17.00
N CYS A 158 -7.45 -31.27 -16.28
CA CYS A 158 -6.09 -30.84 -16.60
C CYS A 158 -5.57 -31.63 -17.82
N ASN A 159 -5.29 -30.92 -18.90
CA ASN A 159 -4.87 -31.47 -20.18
C ASN A 159 -3.53 -30.86 -20.62
N TRP A 160 -2.94 -31.40 -21.70
CA TRP A 160 -1.71 -30.85 -22.24
C TRP A 160 -1.90 -29.40 -22.70
N PRO A 161 -0.88 -28.52 -22.53
CA PRO A 161 -0.99 -27.10 -22.89
C PRO A 161 -1.47 -26.80 -24.31
N TRP A 162 -1.10 -27.65 -25.27
CA TRP A 162 -1.49 -27.54 -26.68
C TRP A 162 -2.91 -28.05 -26.95
N ALA A 163 -3.46 -28.91 -26.09
CA ALA A 163 -4.80 -29.47 -26.20
C ALA A 163 -5.84 -28.65 -25.42
N ALA A 164 -5.46 -28.13 -24.24
CA ALA A 164 -6.36 -27.40 -23.34
C ALA A 164 -6.88 -26.06 -23.89
N ASN A 165 -6.23 -25.54 -24.95
CA ASN A 165 -6.59 -24.29 -25.63
C ASN A 165 -6.89 -23.11 -24.66
N CYS A 166 -6.13 -23.01 -23.57
CA CYS A 166 -6.32 -21.99 -22.54
C CYS A 166 -6.11 -20.58 -23.11
N GLN A 167 -7.09 -19.71 -22.88
CA GLN A 167 -7.15 -18.34 -23.43
C GLN A 167 -6.55 -17.28 -22.50
N TRP A 168 -6.20 -17.63 -21.26
CA TRP A 168 -5.85 -16.68 -20.20
C TRP A 168 -4.37 -16.69 -19.82
N LYS A 169 -3.50 -16.76 -20.83
CA LYS A 169 -2.03 -16.64 -20.66
C LYS A 169 -1.67 -15.18 -20.42
N ARG A 170 -0.91 -14.89 -19.37
CA ARG A 170 -0.30 -13.57 -19.15
C ARG A 170 1.05 -13.50 -19.86
#